data_AF-A0A830C0M7-F1
#
_entry.id   AF-A0A830C0M7-F1
#
_cell.length_a   1.000
_cell.length_b   1.000
_cell.length_c   1.000
_cell.angle_alpha   90.00
_cell.angle_beta   90.00
_cell.angle_gamma   90.00
#
_symmetry.space_group_name_H-M   'P 1'
#
loop_
_entity.id
_entity.type
_entity.pdbx_description
1 polymer ?
#
loop_
_entity_poly.entity_id
_entity_poly.type
_entity_poly.pdbx_seq_one_letter_code
_entity_poly.pdbx_strand_id
1 'polypeptide(L)'
;PRSAPVQENDPTAYESREPEPNKLSLDDLPGGPESFELAAKFCYGIAVDLTATNISGLRCVAEYLEMTEDLEEGNLIFKTEAFLSYVVLSSWRDSIVVLKSCETLSPWAENLQIVRRCSDSIAWKACMTSNLVLK
;
A
#
# COMPACT_ATOMS: atom_id res chain seq x y z
N PRO A 1 64.04 -17.68 37.94
CA PRO A 1 62.74 -18.28 37.55
C PRO A 1 61.59 -17.58 38.29
N ARG A 2 60.93 -16.62 37.64
CA ARG A 2 59.76 -15.92 38.18
C ARG A 2 58.59 -16.30 37.26
N SER A 3 57.72 -17.18 37.73
CA SER A 3 56.53 -17.63 37.00
C SER A 3 55.52 -16.48 36.96
N ALA A 4 55.05 -16.11 35.77
CA ALA A 4 53.97 -15.14 35.59
C ALA A 4 52.62 -15.77 36.01
N PRO A 5 51.63 -14.97 36.47
CA PRO A 5 50.31 -15.49 36.79
C PRO A 5 49.56 -15.81 35.49
N VAL A 6 48.96 -17.00 35.44
CA VAL A 6 48.02 -17.39 34.38
C VAL A 6 46.73 -16.59 34.61
N GLN A 7 46.37 -15.72 33.66
CA GLN A 7 45.02 -15.16 33.62
C GLN A 7 44.06 -16.28 33.19
N GLU A 8 43.30 -16.79 34.16
CA GLU A 8 42.18 -17.70 33.91
C GLU A 8 41.10 -16.89 33.18
N ASN A 9 40.99 -17.09 31.87
CA ASN A 9 39.86 -16.60 31.09
C ASN A 9 38.64 -17.47 31.42
N ASP A 10 37.62 -16.89 32.06
CA ASP A 10 36.32 -17.51 32.29
C ASP A 10 35.66 -17.87 30.93
N PRO A 11 35.42 -19.17 30.63
CA PRO A 11 34.89 -19.60 29.33
C PRO A 11 33.38 -19.37 29.14
N THR A 12 32.65 -18.79 30.11
CA THR A 12 31.18 -18.86 30.13
C THR A 12 30.42 -17.54 30.04
N ALA A 13 31.07 -16.42 29.74
CA ALA A 13 30.35 -15.21 29.34
C ALA A 13 30.04 -15.23 27.83
N TYR A 14 29.15 -16.15 27.41
CA TYR A 14 28.44 -16.01 26.14
C TYR A 14 27.41 -14.89 26.32
N GLU A 15 27.88 -13.66 26.21
CA GLU A 15 27.00 -12.51 26.09
C GLU A 15 26.25 -12.65 24.76
N SER A 16 25.05 -13.23 24.80
CA SER A 16 24.13 -13.28 23.67
C SER A 16 23.75 -11.85 23.31
N ARG A 17 24.58 -11.19 22.49
CA ARG A 17 24.23 -9.92 21.86
C ARG A 17 23.15 -10.24 20.84
N GLU A 18 21.89 -10.14 21.25
CA GLU A 18 20.81 -10.05 20.28
C GLU A 18 21.14 -8.86 19.38
N PRO A 19 21.26 -9.07 18.06
CA PRO A 19 21.53 -7.96 17.16
C PRO A 19 20.39 -6.96 17.31
N GLU A 20 20.74 -5.71 17.62
CA GLU A 20 19.78 -4.61 17.67
C GLU A 20 18.93 -4.63 16.40
N PRO A 21 17.59 -4.66 16.52
CA PRO A 21 16.73 -4.82 15.36
C PRO A 21 16.94 -3.67 14.39
N ASN A 22 17.08 -4.00 13.09
CA ASN A 22 17.15 -3.00 12.04
C ASN A 22 15.87 -2.17 12.04
N LYS A 23 15.99 -0.86 12.31
CA LYS A 23 14.86 0.06 12.35
C LYS A 23 14.71 0.77 11.00
N LEU A 24 13.52 0.66 10.41
CA LEU A 24 13.11 1.42 9.23
C LEU A 24 12.05 2.46 9.65
N SER A 25 12.21 3.72 9.21
CA SER A 25 11.19 4.76 9.33
C SER A 25 10.56 4.98 7.96
N LEU A 26 9.23 4.95 7.90
CA LEU A 26 8.46 5.27 6.70
C LEU A 26 7.72 6.59 6.98
N ASP A 27 8.28 7.68 6.48
CA ASP A 27 7.73 9.01 6.68
C ASP A 27 6.71 9.31 5.57
N ASP A 28 5.64 10.03 5.91
CA ASP A 28 4.56 10.45 4.99
C ASP A 28 3.92 9.32 4.18
N LEU A 29 3.79 8.14 4.80
CA LEU A 29 3.19 6.95 4.21
C LEU A 29 1.73 7.21 3.78
N PRO A 30 1.41 7.14 2.48
CA PRO A 30 0.05 7.39 2.02
C PRO A 30 -0.91 6.31 2.49
N GLY A 31 -2.08 6.72 2.97
CA GLY A 31 -3.11 5.81 3.48
C GLY A 31 -2.78 5.19 4.83
N GLY A 32 -1.70 5.63 5.48
CA GLY A 32 -1.40 5.32 6.88
C GLY A 32 -1.05 3.85 7.15
N PRO A 33 -0.90 3.52 8.45
CA PRO A 33 -0.56 2.17 8.90
C PRO A 33 -1.51 1.09 8.37
N GLU A 34 -2.79 1.41 8.21
CA GLU A 34 -3.80 0.48 7.70
C GLU A 34 -3.49 0.03 6.26
N SER A 35 -3.07 0.95 5.40
CA SER A 35 -2.69 0.61 4.02
C SER A 35 -1.38 -0.18 3.99
N PHE A 36 -0.42 0.16 4.84
CA PHE A 36 0.83 -0.60 4.97
C PHE A 36 0.61 -2.02 5.49
N GLU A 37 -0.28 -2.21 6.47
CA GLU A 37 -0.60 -3.54 6.97
C GLU A 37 -1.11 -4.46 5.83
N LEU A 38 -1.96 -3.93 4.95
CA LEU A 38 -2.45 -4.67 3.79
C LEU A 38 -1.32 -4.95 2.79
N ALA A 39 -0.45 -3.98 2.49
CA ALA A 39 0.71 -4.20 1.63
C ALA A 39 1.67 -5.25 2.22
N ALA A 40 1.93 -5.20 3.52
CA ALA A 40 2.77 -6.18 4.21
C ALA A 40 2.13 -7.58 4.18
N LYS A 41 0.83 -7.71 4.45
CA LYS A 41 0.09 -8.97 4.31
C LYS A 41 0.27 -9.56 2.92
N PHE A 42 0.13 -8.73 1.88
CA PHE A 42 0.37 -9.15 0.51
C PHE A 42 1.80 -9.70 0.32
N CYS A 43 2.84 -9.01 0.78
CA CYS A 43 4.24 -9.47 0.71
C CYS A 43 4.47 -10.82 1.42
N TYR A 44 3.72 -11.11 2.48
CA TYR A 44 3.79 -12.39 3.20
C TYR A 44 2.87 -13.48 2.61
N GLY A 45 2.27 -13.25 1.44
CA GLY A 45 1.38 -14.21 0.78
C GLY A 45 0.02 -14.37 1.45
N ILE A 46 -0.36 -13.44 2.32
CA ILE A 46 -1.68 -13.41 2.96
C ILE A 46 -2.65 -12.76 1.98
N ALA A 47 -3.82 -13.38 1.79
CA ALA A 47 -4.87 -12.84 0.94
C ALA A 47 -5.35 -11.48 1.46
N VAL A 48 -5.44 -10.50 0.55
CA VAL A 48 -5.90 -9.14 0.82
C VAL A 48 -7.15 -8.86 0.00
N ASP A 49 -8.23 -8.50 0.66
CA ASP A 49 -9.48 -8.12 0.00
C ASP A 49 -9.40 -6.67 -0.53
N LEU A 50 -9.54 -6.52 -1.84
CA LEU A 50 -9.62 -5.21 -2.48
C LEU A 50 -11.06 -4.69 -2.42
N THR A 51 -11.23 -3.47 -1.93
CA THR A 51 -12.55 -2.84 -1.75
C THR A 51 -12.50 -1.37 -2.16
N ALA A 52 -13.65 -0.78 -2.48
CA ALA A 52 -13.73 0.65 -2.79
C ALA A 52 -13.23 1.55 -1.64
N THR A 53 -13.26 1.07 -0.39
CA THR A 53 -12.82 1.82 0.78
C THR A 53 -11.32 1.79 1.02
N ASN A 54 -10.60 0.76 0.54
CA ASN A 54 -9.15 0.63 0.78
C ASN A 54 -8.29 0.83 -0.47
N ILE A 55 -8.88 0.73 -1.67
CA ILE A 55 -8.10 0.59 -2.91
C ILE A 55 -7.25 1.82 -3.24
N SER A 56 -7.72 3.03 -2.94
CA SER A 56 -6.97 4.26 -3.16
C SER A 56 -5.72 4.33 -2.29
N GLY A 57 -5.85 4.07 -0.99
CA GLY A 57 -4.74 4.00 -0.05
C GLY A 57 -3.77 2.89 -0.41
N LEU A 58 -4.28 1.71 -0.76
CA LEU A 58 -3.46 0.57 -1.15
C LEU A 58 -2.70 0.81 -2.46
N ARG A 59 -3.32 1.46 -3.46
CA ARG A 59 -2.65 1.85 -4.70
C ARG A 59 -1.55 2.90 -4.44
N CYS A 60 -1.80 3.86 -3.54
CA CYS A 60 -0.82 4.88 -3.20
C CYS A 60 0.37 4.32 -2.41
N VAL A 61 0.13 3.46 -1.41
CA VAL A 61 1.21 2.84 -0.63
C VAL A 61 2.00 1.85 -1.46
N ALA A 62 1.35 1.12 -2.38
CA ALA A 62 2.04 0.24 -3.31
C ALA A 62 2.99 1.01 -4.22
N GLU A 63 2.62 2.23 -4.65
CA GLU A 63 3.52 3.14 -5.39
C GLU A 63 4.68 3.58 -4.51
N TYR A 64 4.39 4.05 -3.29
CA TYR A 64 5.41 4.51 -2.34
C TYR A 64 6.46 3.43 -2.04
N LEU A 65 6.02 2.17 -1.93
CA LEU A 65 6.87 1.02 -1.65
C LEU A 65 7.46 0.37 -2.91
N GLU A 66 7.24 0.95 -4.09
CA GLU A 66 7.74 0.44 -5.38
C GLU A 66 7.38 -1.04 -5.62
N MET A 67 6.14 -1.43 -5.31
CA MET A 67 5.64 -2.80 -5.46
C MET A 67 5.27 -3.11 -6.91
N THR A 68 6.29 -3.08 -7.79
CA THR A 68 6.17 -3.24 -9.25
C THR A 68 6.28 -4.70 -9.69
N GLU A 69 5.91 -4.96 -10.94
CA GLU A 69 6.05 -6.29 -11.55
C GLU A 69 7.49 -6.67 -11.90
N ASP A 70 8.46 -5.76 -11.70
CA ASP A 70 9.89 -6.07 -11.85
C ASP A 70 10.38 -7.05 -10.76
N LEU A 71 9.67 -7.10 -9.63
CA LEU A 71 9.94 -8.00 -8.51
C LEU A 71 9.17 -9.32 -8.63
N GLU A 72 7.89 -9.27 -9.00
CA GLU A 72 7.00 -10.42 -9.09
C GLU A 72 5.82 -10.13 -10.05
N GLU A 73 5.50 -11.06 -10.95
CA GLU A 73 4.34 -10.92 -11.84
C GLU A 73 3.04 -10.80 -11.02
N GLY A 74 2.21 -9.80 -11.35
CA GLY A 74 1.00 -9.54 -10.59
C GLY A 74 1.24 -8.92 -9.21
N ASN A 75 2.33 -8.17 -9.01
CA ASN A 75 2.56 -7.41 -7.79
C ASN A 75 1.43 -6.39 -7.50
N LEU A 76 1.46 -5.76 -6.33
CA LEU A 76 0.36 -5.02 -5.77
C LEU A 76 -0.05 -3.80 -6.60
N ILE A 77 0.89 -3.08 -7.23
CA ILE A 77 0.56 -1.98 -8.15
C ILE A 77 -0.34 -2.49 -9.28
N PHE A 78 0.03 -3.60 -9.93
CA PHE A 78 -0.75 -4.17 -11.03
C PHE A 78 -2.16 -4.58 -10.58
N LYS A 79 -2.26 -5.30 -9.46
CA LYS A 79 -3.56 -5.78 -8.92
C LYS A 79 -4.47 -4.63 -8.53
N THR A 80 -3.93 -3.60 -7.88
CA THR A 80 -4.73 -2.44 -7.45
C THR A 80 -5.18 -1.60 -8.64
N GLU A 81 -4.32 -1.44 -9.65
CA GLU A 81 -4.65 -0.73 -10.89
C GLU A 81 -5.74 -1.45 -11.69
N ALA A 82 -5.67 -2.79 -11.77
CA ALA A 82 -6.71 -3.59 -12.39
C ALA A 82 -8.06 -3.44 -11.67
N PHE A 83 -8.08 -3.48 -10.33
CA PHE A 83 -9.31 -3.30 -9.57
C PHE A 83 -9.90 -1.89 -9.76
N LEU A 84 -9.07 -0.85 -9.73
CA LEU A 84 -9.52 0.52 -10.04
C LEU A 84 -10.16 0.55 -11.44
N SER A 85 -9.47 0.05 -12.45
CA SER A 85 -9.90 0.12 -13.85
C SER A 85 -11.19 -0.65 -14.13
N TYR A 86 -11.27 -1.89 -13.67
CA TYR A 86 -12.35 -2.81 -14.08
C TYR A 86 -13.52 -2.81 -13.11
N VAL A 87 -13.29 -2.59 -11.81
CA VAL A 87 -14.33 -2.67 -10.77
C VAL A 87 -14.81 -1.28 -10.39
N VAL A 88 -13.91 -0.43 -9.87
CA VAL A 88 -14.28 0.90 -9.35
C VAL A 88 -14.85 1.78 -10.44
N LEU A 89 -14.16 1.91 -11.58
CA LEU A 89 -14.60 2.78 -12.67
C LEU A 89 -15.82 2.23 -13.43
N SER A 90 -16.25 0.99 -13.18
CA SER A 90 -17.51 0.44 -13.72
C SER A 90 -18.73 0.83 -12.88
N SER A 91 -18.55 1.29 -11.64
CA SER A 91 -19.61 1.58 -10.68
C SER A 91 -19.56 3.04 -10.21
N TRP A 92 -20.64 3.81 -10.44
CA TRP A 92 -20.70 5.20 -9.96
C TRP A 92 -20.63 5.29 -8.43
N ARG A 93 -21.18 4.30 -7.70
CA ARG A 93 -21.14 4.25 -6.24
C ARG A 93 -19.71 4.04 -5.75
N ASP A 94 -19.00 3.06 -6.30
CA ASP A 94 -17.63 2.76 -5.89
C ASP A 94 -16.68 3.88 -6.29
N SER A 95 -16.87 4.49 -7.47
CA SER A 95 -16.13 5.68 -7.88
C SER A 95 -16.29 6.85 -6.88
N ILE A 96 -17.50 7.07 -6.32
CA ILE A 96 -17.73 8.09 -5.28
C ILE A 96 -17.01 7.73 -3.97
N VAL A 97 -17.08 6.47 -3.55
CA VAL A 97 -16.40 6.01 -2.32
C VAL A 97 -14.90 6.21 -2.43
N VAL A 98 -14.30 5.80 -3.56
CA VAL A 98 -12.88 6.00 -3.83
C VAL A 98 -12.53 7.47 -3.87
N LEU A 99 -13.31 8.30 -4.58
CA LEU A 99 -13.05 9.74 -4.65
C LEU A 99 -13.03 10.40 -3.27
N LYS A 100 -13.95 10.02 -2.37
CA LYS A 100 -13.97 10.53 -0.98
C LYS A 100 -12.73 10.08 -0.18
N SER A 101 -12.30 8.83 -0.35
CA SER A 101 -11.10 8.33 0.34
C SER A 101 -9.81 9.02 -0.08
N CYS A 102 -9.79 9.70 -1.24
CA CYS A 102 -8.62 10.43 -1.72
C CYS A 102 -8.30 11.71 -0.92
N GLU A 103 -9.23 12.23 -0.10
CA GLU A 103 -9.04 13.48 0.67
C GLU A 103 -7.80 13.46 1.56
N THR A 104 -7.42 12.28 2.07
CA THR A 104 -6.26 12.09 2.96
C THR A 104 -5.03 11.52 2.25
N LEU A 105 -5.04 11.45 0.93
CA LEU A 105 -4.01 10.77 0.12
C LEU A 105 -3.21 11.71 -0.76
N SER A 106 -3.30 13.02 -0.55
CA SER A 106 -2.53 13.99 -1.32
C SER A 106 -1.03 13.91 -0.96
N PRO A 107 -0.10 14.05 -1.93
CA PRO A 107 -0.31 14.27 -3.37
C PRO A 107 -0.45 12.98 -4.20
N TRP A 108 -0.43 11.81 -3.57
CA TRP A 108 -0.35 10.52 -4.24
C TRP A 108 -1.57 10.24 -5.12
N ALA A 109 -2.77 10.45 -4.59
CA ALA A 109 -4.01 10.19 -5.33
C ALA A 109 -4.15 11.08 -6.59
N GLU A 110 -3.66 12.32 -6.54
CA GLU A 110 -3.64 13.22 -7.70
C GLU A 110 -2.59 12.78 -8.72
N ASN A 111 -1.36 12.49 -8.28
CA ASN A 111 -0.26 12.07 -9.15
C ASN A 111 -0.60 10.78 -9.90
N LEU A 112 -1.27 9.85 -9.23
CA LEU A 112 -1.75 8.58 -9.79
C LEU A 112 -3.06 8.73 -10.59
N GLN A 113 -3.58 9.96 -10.73
CA GLN A 113 -4.80 10.30 -11.48
C GLN A 113 -6.07 9.60 -10.96
N ILE A 114 -6.09 9.10 -9.73
CA ILE A 114 -7.24 8.40 -9.14
C ILE A 114 -8.43 9.35 -9.03
N VAL A 115 -8.18 10.57 -8.52
CA VAL A 115 -9.18 11.64 -8.37
C VAL A 115 -9.84 11.96 -9.70
N ARG A 116 -9.02 12.19 -10.74
CA ARG A 116 -9.51 12.51 -12.08
C ARG A 116 -10.33 11.38 -12.68
N ARG A 117 -9.81 10.15 -12.66
CA ARG A 117 -10.49 8.99 -13.24
C ARG A 117 -11.84 8.71 -12.58
N CYS A 118 -11.91 8.81 -11.25
CA CYS A 118 -13.18 8.65 -10.53
C CYS A 118 -14.16 9.77 -10.88
N SER A 119 -13.69 11.02 -10.96
CA SER A 119 -14.52 12.18 -11.34
C SER A 119 -15.09 12.03 -12.76
N ASP A 120 -14.25 11.65 -13.73
CA ASP A 120 -14.64 11.42 -15.13
C ASP A 120 -15.65 10.27 -15.23
N SER A 121 -15.43 9.17 -14.49
CA SER A 121 -16.35 8.03 -14.41
C SER A 121 -17.73 8.43 -13.89
N ILE A 122 -17.78 9.24 -12.83
CA ILE A 122 -19.03 9.72 -12.24
C ILE A 122 -19.77 10.62 -13.23
N ALA A 123 -19.07 11.60 -13.80
CA ALA A 123 -19.65 12.55 -14.75
C ALA A 123 -20.23 11.82 -15.99
N TRP A 124 -19.47 10.89 -16.56
CA TRP A 124 -19.92 10.08 -17.69
C TRP A 124 -21.22 9.32 -17.38
N LYS A 125 -21.26 8.63 -16.24
CA LYS A 125 -22.44 7.83 -15.85
C LYS A 125 -23.65 8.69 -15.53
N ALA A 126 -23.45 9.86 -14.92
CA ALA A 126 -24.52 10.83 -14.70
C ALA A 126 -25.15 11.27 -16.03
N CYS A 127 -24.32 11.64 -17.01
CA CYS A 127 -24.77 12.05 -18.35
C CYS A 127 -25.47 10.91 -19.13
N MET A 128 -25.00 9.68 -19.01
CA MET A 128 -25.65 8.53 -19.64
C MET A 128 -27.02 8.22 -18.99
N THR A 129 -27.13 8.40 -17.68
CA THR A 129 -28.40 8.19 -16.96
C THR A 129 -29.44 9.23 -17.37
N SER A 130 -29.05 10.50 -17.54
CA SER A 130 -29.97 11.55 -18.01
C SER A 130 -30.48 11.33 -19.43
N ASN A 131 -29.71 10.68 -20.30
CA ASN A 131 -30.12 10.36 -21.67
C ASN A 131 -31.14 9.21 -21.76
N LEU A 132 -31.34 8.42 -20.70
CA LEU A 132 -32.35 7.36 -20.64
C LEU A 132 -33.71 7.85 -20.13
N VAL A 133 -33.77 8.99 -19.45
CA VAL A 133 -35.02 9.56 -18.91
C VAL A 133 -35.74 10.46 -19.94
N LEU A 134 -35.07 10.78 -21.05
CA LEU A 134 -35.59 11.64 -22.13
C LEU A 134 -36.03 10.87 -23.39
N LYS A 135 -36.22 9.55 -23.31
CA LYS A 135 -36.79 8.73 -24.39
C LYS A 135 -38.06 8.02 -23.95
#